data_AF-A0A140E643-F1
#
_entry.id   AF-A0A140E643-F1
#
_cell.length_a   1.000
_cell.length_b   1.000
_cell.length_c   1.000
_cell.angle_alpha   90.00
_cell.angle_beta   90.00
_cell.angle_gamma   90.00
#
_symmetry.space_group_name_H-M   'P 1'
#
loop_
_entity.id
_entity.type
_entity.pdbx_description
1 polymer ?
#
loop_
_entity_poly.entity_id
_entity_poly.type
_entity_poly.pdbx_seq_one_letter_code
_entity_poly.pdbx_strand_id
1 'polypeptide(L)'
;MDLTFELERPHLKIGQKKLSGIDNSERKGYFGCRFVFEPSNEEFSFYEILGTYGTDFVDSVCISAGYKSDIYEYVFNIMVGRINDKLNLSITSDYMLGDWNEHINLKFFLSRFELELKNSGIYNVDADFDFSDGGNFISLEFSIDLNSTLQKPIDEACYYMANTHTLVSASFSEDDSFISQFRFPPEHQYSFVQYLTYFGKFLEDLGIQGDLSLRNRDGLTYLSFYPIDKDVALENIAAALSSYLSLPENNNISFIEHNSSLESEIRFQQLASVVDHLKSQLRLSNAVISLKEKEISLLESHTALNLKEEAHLSSNIKDYWEPIEGIKITSYKGKFFEINIPKIIGNVTGSIGKQNK
;
A
#
# COMPACT_ATOMS: atom_id res chain seq x y z
N MET A 1 -3.19 -13.74 39.28
CA MET A 1 -3.52 -13.32 40.67
C MET A 1 -3.91 -11.87 40.55
N ASP A 2 -5.21 -11.56 40.63
CA ASP A 2 -5.69 -10.18 40.45
C ASP A 2 -5.31 -9.38 41.69
N LEU A 3 -4.28 -8.54 41.56
CA LEU A 3 -3.86 -7.62 42.61
C LEU A 3 -4.50 -6.26 42.33
N THR A 4 -5.55 -5.92 43.08
CA THR A 4 -6.13 -4.58 43.08
C THR A 4 -5.25 -3.69 43.97
N PHE A 5 -4.49 -2.78 43.37
CA PHE A 5 -3.71 -1.78 44.10
C PHE A 5 -4.48 -0.46 44.12
N GLU A 6 -4.83 0.04 45.30
CA GLU A 6 -5.24 1.43 45.46
C GLU A 6 -3.99 2.30 45.58
N LEU A 7 -3.61 2.93 44.48
CA LEU A 7 -2.53 3.92 44.44
C LEU A 7 -3.12 5.32 44.64
N GLU A 8 -3.29 5.73 45.90
CA GLU A 8 -3.57 7.12 46.24
C GLU A 8 -2.26 7.89 46.40
N ARG A 9 -1.66 8.26 45.27
CA ARG A 9 -0.74 9.42 45.22
C ARG A 9 -1.54 10.65 44.77
N PRO A 10 -1.26 11.84 45.33
CA PRO A 10 -2.11 13.02 45.15
C PRO A 10 -2.25 13.53 43.71
N HIS A 11 -1.43 13.03 42.77
CA HIS A 11 -1.42 13.51 41.38
C HIS A 11 -1.63 12.43 40.31
N LEU A 12 -1.53 11.13 40.64
CA LEU A 12 -1.70 10.04 39.68
C LEU A 12 -2.68 9.01 40.25
N LYS A 13 -3.98 9.20 39.99
CA LYS A 13 -5.01 8.21 40.36
C LYS A 13 -5.04 7.11 39.31
N ILE A 14 -4.15 6.13 39.45
CA ILE A 14 -4.30 4.87 38.70
C ILE A 14 -5.57 4.14 39.16
N GLY A 15 -6.12 4.46 40.34
CA GLY A 15 -7.41 3.93 40.82
C GLY A 15 -7.37 2.42 41.06
N GLN A 16 -8.54 1.78 41.22
CA GLN A 16 -8.68 0.31 41.30
C GLN A 16 -8.50 -0.37 39.93
N LYS A 17 -7.61 0.15 39.06
CA LYS A 17 -7.43 -0.40 37.72
C LYS A 17 -6.55 -1.64 37.77
N LYS A 18 -6.89 -2.63 36.93
CA LYS A 18 -6.32 -3.98 36.98
C LYS A 18 -4.88 -3.95 36.45
N LEU A 19 -3.91 -4.21 37.33
CA LEU A 19 -2.53 -4.45 36.92
C LEU A 19 -2.38 -5.91 36.47
N SER A 20 -1.78 -6.11 35.31
CA SER A 20 -1.41 -7.43 34.82
C SER A 20 0.04 -7.72 35.22
N GLY A 21 0.26 -8.86 35.87
CA GLY A 21 1.62 -9.36 36.11
C GLY A 21 2.22 -9.84 34.80
N ILE A 22 3.48 -9.48 34.55
CA ILE A 22 4.20 -9.81 33.30
C ILE A 22 5.12 -11.02 33.54
N ASP A 23 5.10 -12.00 32.62
CA ASP A 23 6.04 -13.12 32.65
C ASP A 23 7.48 -12.63 32.39
N ASN A 24 8.47 -13.33 32.97
CA ASN A 24 9.88 -12.95 32.89
C ASN A 24 10.39 -12.81 31.44
N SER A 25 9.87 -13.61 30.51
CA SER A 25 10.21 -13.57 29.08
C SER A 25 9.78 -12.27 28.39
N GLU A 26 8.65 -11.69 28.82
CA GLU A 26 8.03 -10.51 28.21
C GLU A 26 8.54 -9.20 28.81
N ARG A 27 9.12 -9.25 30.03
CA ARG A 27 9.57 -8.06 30.75
C ARG A 27 10.50 -7.16 29.95
N LYS A 28 11.31 -7.71 29.03
CA LYS A 28 12.22 -6.92 28.20
C LYS A 28 11.46 -5.86 27.39
N GLY A 29 10.27 -6.19 26.86
CA GLY A 29 9.42 -5.25 26.12
C GLY A 29 8.79 -4.16 26.99
N TYR A 30 8.78 -4.34 28.32
CA TYR A 30 8.24 -3.38 29.28
C TYR A 30 9.34 -2.77 30.16
N PHE A 31 10.51 -2.53 29.58
CA PHE A 31 11.71 -1.97 30.23
C PHE A 31 12.26 -2.78 31.43
N GLY A 32 11.77 -4.00 31.65
CA GLY A 32 12.05 -4.83 32.82
C GLY A 32 10.99 -4.77 33.92
N CYS A 33 9.86 -4.08 33.69
CA CYS A 33 8.81 -3.87 34.70
C CYS A 33 8.17 -5.20 35.10
N ARG A 34 7.70 -5.27 36.35
CA ARG A 34 7.00 -6.47 36.85
C ARG A 34 5.51 -6.43 36.55
N PHE A 35 4.97 -5.23 36.40
CA PHE A 35 3.56 -4.99 36.16
C PHE A 35 3.38 -4.08 34.96
N VAL A 36 2.35 -4.36 34.17
CA VAL A 36 1.90 -3.50 33.09
C VAL A 36 0.47 -3.05 33.36
N PHE A 37 0.20 -1.79 33.01
CA PHE A 37 -1.12 -1.22 32.93
C PHE A 37 -1.41 -0.85 31.48
N GLU A 38 -2.36 -1.54 30.86
CA GLU A 38 -2.79 -1.36 29.46
C GLU A 38 -4.27 -0.96 29.43
N PRO A 39 -4.60 0.31 29.73
CA PRO A 39 -5.98 0.74 29.70
C PRO A 39 -6.56 0.71 28.29
N SER A 40 -7.87 0.48 28.21
CA SER A 40 -8.61 0.82 27.01
C SER A 40 -8.62 2.33 26.81
N ASN A 41 -8.73 2.79 25.55
CA ASN A 41 -8.78 4.22 25.22
C ASN A 41 -9.98 4.96 25.88
N GLU A 42 -11.01 4.25 26.32
CA GLU A 42 -12.15 4.82 27.04
C GLU A 42 -11.86 5.05 28.53
N GLU A 43 -10.93 4.29 29.11
CA GLU A 43 -10.63 4.29 30.54
C GLU A 43 -9.51 5.26 30.92
N PHE A 44 -8.66 5.65 29.98
CA PHE A 44 -7.48 6.46 30.24
C PHE A 44 -7.02 7.20 28.99
N SER A 45 -6.76 8.49 29.16
CA SER A 45 -6.05 9.28 28.17
C SER A 45 -4.62 9.53 28.63
N PHE A 46 -3.62 9.25 27.80
CA PHE A 46 -2.22 9.54 28.15
C PHE A 46 -1.99 11.05 28.43
N TYR A 47 -2.85 11.91 27.90
CA TYR A 47 -2.90 13.34 28.20
C TYR A 47 -3.06 13.66 29.70
N GLU A 48 -3.70 12.78 30.47
CA GLU A 48 -3.90 12.95 31.92
C GLU A 48 -2.56 12.94 32.70
N ILE A 49 -1.51 12.36 32.12
CA ILE A 49 -0.24 12.11 32.82
C ILE A 49 0.94 12.90 32.23
N LEU A 50 0.74 13.66 31.15
CA LEU A 50 1.82 14.42 30.49
C LEU A 50 2.51 15.43 31.43
N GLY A 51 1.75 16.04 32.33
CA GLY A 51 2.24 17.00 33.32
C GLY A 51 2.81 16.36 34.60
N THR A 52 2.79 15.03 34.73
CA THR A 52 3.26 14.35 35.94
C THR A 52 4.77 14.21 35.94
N TYR A 53 5.36 14.24 37.12
CA TYR A 53 6.80 14.03 37.31
C TYR A 53 7.11 12.54 37.34
N GLY A 54 8.29 12.16 36.87
CA GLY A 54 8.76 10.77 36.98
C GLY A 54 8.73 10.22 38.41
N THR A 55 8.90 11.07 39.42
CA THR A 55 8.78 10.69 40.84
C THR A 55 7.39 10.16 41.22
N ASP A 56 6.34 10.59 40.52
CA ASP A 56 4.95 10.20 40.79
C ASP A 56 4.67 8.76 40.32
N PHE A 57 5.43 8.24 39.36
CA PHE A 57 5.33 6.88 38.87
C PHE A 57 5.81 5.86 39.91
N VAL A 58 5.08 4.74 39.96
CA VAL A 58 5.39 3.61 40.82
C VAL A 58 6.53 2.81 40.20
N ASP A 59 7.53 2.47 41.01
CA ASP A 59 8.66 1.67 40.54
C ASP A 59 8.20 0.27 40.11
N SER A 60 8.79 -0.24 39.04
CA SER A 60 8.47 -1.53 38.41
C SER A 60 7.06 -1.64 37.81
N VAL A 61 6.40 -0.51 37.54
CA VAL A 61 5.15 -0.44 36.79
C VAL A 61 5.39 0.25 35.45
N CYS A 62 4.94 -0.37 34.37
CA CYS A 62 4.87 0.20 33.04
C CYS A 62 3.42 0.56 32.70
N ILE A 63 3.20 1.73 32.12
CA ILE A 63 1.93 2.14 31.53
C ILE A 63 2.11 2.12 30.01
N SER A 64 1.26 1.41 29.29
CA SER A 64 1.20 1.43 27.82
C SER A 64 -0.19 1.86 27.42
N ALA A 65 -0.33 2.99 26.71
CA ALA A 65 -1.64 3.48 26.33
C ALA A 65 -1.63 4.15 24.95
N GLY A 66 -2.81 4.15 24.32
CA GLY A 66 -3.02 4.88 23.09
C GLY A 66 -2.74 6.37 23.26
N TYR A 67 -2.01 6.95 22.31
CA TYR A 67 -1.69 8.36 22.26
C TYR A 67 -1.64 8.82 20.82
N LYS A 68 -2.39 9.86 20.50
CA LYS A 68 -2.37 10.52 19.19
C LYS A 68 -1.70 11.86 19.33
N SER A 69 -0.55 12.06 18.70
CA SER A 69 0.19 13.33 18.74
C SER A 69 -0.39 14.35 17.75
N ASP A 70 -0.45 15.61 18.15
CA ASP A 70 -0.72 16.74 17.24
C ASP A 70 0.52 17.15 16.42
N ILE A 71 1.71 16.66 16.80
CA ILE A 71 3.00 16.97 16.16
C ILE A 71 3.33 15.94 15.08
N TYR A 72 3.08 14.66 15.36
CA TYR A 72 3.38 13.57 14.43
C TYR A 72 2.24 12.56 14.37
N GLU A 73 1.48 12.59 13.27
CA GLU A 73 0.19 11.90 13.16
C GLU A 73 0.27 10.37 13.21
N TYR A 74 1.44 9.80 12.92
CA TYR A 74 1.66 8.35 12.93
C TYR A 74 1.89 7.78 14.33
N VAL A 75 2.12 8.62 15.35
CA VAL A 75 2.22 8.15 16.74
C VAL A 75 0.86 7.65 17.21
N PHE A 76 0.82 6.41 17.70
CA PHE A 76 -0.41 5.79 18.18
C PHE A 76 -0.31 5.28 19.63
N ASN A 77 0.89 5.08 20.16
CA ASN A 77 1.11 4.52 21.50
C ASN A 77 2.31 5.18 22.18
N ILE A 78 2.21 5.36 23.50
CA ILE A 78 3.34 5.67 24.36
C ILE A 78 3.39 4.67 25.50
N MET A 79 4.60 4.21 25.79
CA MET A 79 4.92 3.44 26.98
C MET A 79 5.78 4.26 27.93
N VAL A 80 5.47 4.21 29.22
CA VAL A 80 6.28 4.82 30.28
C VAL A 80 6.43 3.86 31.44
N GLY A 81 7.67 3.56 31.84
CA GLY A 81 7.96 2.66 32.94
C GLY A 81 9.08 3.19 33.83
N ARG A 82 8.88 3.11 35.15
CA ARG A 82 9.90 3.49 36.12
C ARG A 82 10.68 2.28 36.60
N ILE A 83 12.00 2.27 36.40
CA ILE A 83 12.91 1.24 36.90
C ILE A 83 14.21 1.87 37.38
N ASN A 84 14.70 1.45 38.56
CA ASN A 84 16.00 1.84 39.11
C ASN A 84 16.20 3.37 39.13
N ASP A 85 15.18 4.08 39.60
CA ASP A 85 15.14 5.54 39.66
C ASP A 85 15.33 6.27 38.33
N LYS A 86 14.98 5.61 37.22
CA LYS A 86 14.87 6.22 35.90
C LYS A 86 13.48 6.01 35.34
N LEU A 87 13.04 6.97 34.54
CA LEU A 87 11.84 6.83 33.75
C LEU A 87 12.25 6.48 32.32
N ASN A 88 11.80 5.33 31.84
CA ASN A 88 12.01 4.87 30.47
C ASN A 88 10.73 5.12 29.69
N LEU A 89 10.89 5.63 28.47
CA LEU A 89 9.81 5.96 27.55
C LEU A 89 10.03 5.23 26.24
N SER A 90 8.93 4.83 25.62
CA SER A 90 8.88 4.45 24.21
C SER A 90 7.75 5.19 23.54
N ILE A 91 8.01 5.76 22.36
CA ILE A 91 7.00 6.39 21.51
C ILE A 91 6.93 5.57 20.23
N THR A 92 5.79 4.96 19.96
CA THR A 92 5.61 4.05 18.83
C THR A 92 4.73 4.68 17.76
N SER A 93 5.23 4.67 16.53
CA SER A 93 4.47 4.99 15.33
C SER A 93 4.04 3.74 14.59
N ASP A 94 2.87 3.80 13.94
CA ASP A 94 2.31 2.72 13.14
C ASP A 94 2.07 3.20 11.71
N TYR A 95 2.56 2.42 10.74
CA TYR A 95 2.37 2.66 9.32
C TYR A 95 1.61 1.50 8.70
N MET A 96 0.33 1.74 8.46
CA MET A 96 -0.55 0.79 7.78
C MET A 96 -0.42 0.93 6.27
N LEU A 97 -0.20 -0.20 5.57
CA LEU A 97 -0.07 -0.22 4.11
C LEU A 97 -1.33 0.33 3.41
N GLY A 98 -2.51 0.09 3.98
CA GLY A 98 -3.79 0.55 3.44
C GLY A 98 -4.00 2.07 3.55
N ASP A 99 -3.40 2.70 4.58
CA ASP A 99 -3.52 4.14 4.82
C ASP A 99 -2.38 4.94 4.19
N TRP A 100 -1.33 4.25 3.72
CA TRP A 100 -0.16 4.86 3.11
C TRP A 100 -0.45 5.49 1.74
N ASN A 101 -0.65 6.81 1.76
CA ASN A 101 -1.06 7.59 0.59
C ASN A 101 0.08 8.34 -0.13
N GLU A 102 1.32 8.21 0.37
CA GLU A 102 2.49 8.90 -0.17
C GLU A 102 2.97 8.26 -1.46
N HIS A 103 3.44 9.02 -2.44
CA HIS A 103 3.95 8.50 -3.72
C HIS A 103 5.10 7.47 -3.59
N ILE A 104 5.80 7.46 -2.45
CA ILE A 104 6.95 6.60 -2.13
C ILE A 104 6.50 5.21 -1.68
N ASN A 105 7.17 4.14 -2.10
CA ASN A 105 6.88 2.79 -1.57
C ASN A 105 7.16 2.72 -0.06
N LEU A 106 6.19 2.24 0.73
CA LEU A 106 6.25 2.24 2.19
C LEU A 106 7.47 1.48 2.73
N LYS A 107 7.80 0.31 2.16
CA LYS A 107 8.94 -0.50 2.60
C LYS A 107 10.26 0.23 2.45
N PHE A 108 10.45 0.92 1.32
CA PHE A 108 11.63 1.75 1.10
C PHE A 108 11.68 2.96 2.02
N PHE A 109 10.53 3.63 2.20
CA PHE A 109 10.41 4.73 3.13
C PHE A 109 10.82 4.29 4.54
N LEU A 110 10.21 3.24 5.08
CA LEU A 110 10.47 2.73 6.44
C LEU A 110 11.92 2.30 6.64
N SER A 111 12.49 1.59 5.67
CA SER A 111 13.89 1.16 5.72
C SER A 111 14.84 2.36 5.80
N ARG A 112 14.58 3.42 5.03
CA ARG A 112 15.38 4.64 5.03
C ARG A 112 15.13 5.50 6.26
N PHE A 113 13.88 5.54 6.73
CA PHE A 113 13.46 6.27 7.92
C PHE A 113 14.08 5.68 9.18
N GLU A 114 14.04 4.36 9.34
CA GLU A 114 14.74 3.65 10.43
C GLU A 114 16.24 3.95 10.41
N LEU A 115 16.88 3.86 9.23
CA LEU A 115 18.31 4.13 9.08
C LEU A 115 18.65 5.57 9.49
N GLU A 116 17.87 6.55 9.05
CA GLU A 116 18.10 7.96 9.37
C GLU A 116 17.90 8.25 10.87
N LEU A 117 16.88 7.66 11.49
CA LEU A 117 16.66 7.73 12.94
C LEU A 117 17.86 7.15 13.70
N LYS A 118 18.35 5.97 13.29
CA LYS A 118 19.50 5.29 13.91
C LYS A 118 20.81 6.07 13.74
N ASN A 119 21.04 6.67 12.57
CA ASN A 119 22.27 7.40 12.26
C ASN A 119 22.47 8.65 13.13
N SER A 120 21.39 9.24 13.63
CA SER A 120 21.50 10.39 14.54
C SER A 120 22.12 10.03 15.89
N GLY A 121 21.93 8.79 16.35
CA GLY A 121 22.32 8.33 17.68
C GLY A 121 21.60 9.04 18.85
N ILE A 122 20.53 9.82 18.59
CA ILE A 122 19.82 10.58 19.63
C ILE A 122 18.94 9.65 20.48
N TYR A 123 18.24 8.71 19.85
CA TYR A 123 17.32 7.77 20.48
C TYR A 123 17.74 6.32 20.19
N ASN A 124 17.36 5.39 21.06
CA ASN A 124 17.38 3.98 20.69
C ASN A 124 16.18 3.70 19.78
N VAL A 125 16.40 3.04 18.65
CA VAL A 125 15.37 2.80 17.63
C VAL A 125 15.12 1.31 17.53
N ASP A 126 13.89 0.92 17.82
CA ASP A 126 13.38 -0.43 17.60
C ASP A 126 12.36 -0.40 16.48
N ALA A 127 12.45 -1.33 15.54
CA ALA A 127 11.61 -1.37 14.36
C ALA A 127 11.20 -2.81 14.05
N ASP A 128 9.91 -2.99 13.75
CA ASP A 128 9.34 -4.26 13.36
C ASP A 128 8.44 -4.06 12.15
N PHE A 129 8.79 -4.72 11.04
CA PHE A 129 8.13 -4.53 9.75
C PHE A 129 7.51 -5.84 9.29
N ASP A 130 6.18 -5.95 9.44
CA ASP A 130 5.40 -7.03 8.88
C ASP A 130 4.54 -6.54 7.71
N PHE A 131 5.08 -6.68 6.50
CA PHE A 131 4.39 -6.31 5.26
C PHE A 131 3.33 -7.31 4.80
N SER A 132 3.12 -8.42 5.51
CA SER A 132 2.22 -9.50 5.07
C SER A 132 0.77 -9.22 5.42
N ASP A 133 0.46 -8.83 6.66
CA ASP A 133 -0.88 -8.46 7.14
C ASP A 133 -0.83 -7.59 8.43
N GLY A 134 0.35 -7.10 8.82
CA GLY A 134 0.61 -6.45 10.11
C GLY A 134 0.74 -4.92 10.04
N GLY A 135 0.76 -4.30 11.23
CA GLY A 135 1.24 -2.93 11.40
C GLY A 135 2.75 -2.88 11.25
N ASN A 136 3.26 -1.77 10.71
CA ASN A 136 4.70 -1.55 10.60
C ASN A 136 5.09 -0.55 11.68
N PHE A 137 5.88 -0.98 12.65
CA PHE A 137 6.13 -0.22 13.86
C PHE A 137 7.54 0.33 13.90
N ILE A 138 7.66 1.58 14.32
CA ILE A 138 8.95 2.19 14.68
C ILE A 138 8.77 2.86 16.04
N SER A 139 9.61 2.46 16.98
CA SER A 139 9.64 2.95 18.35
C SER A 139 10.91 3.74 18.62
N LEU A 140 10.77 4.91 19.24
CA LEU A 140 11.87 5.64 19.85
C LEU A 140 11.90 5.38 21.35
N GLU A 141 12.95 4.73 21.83
CA GLU A 141 13.19 4.44 23.24
C GLU A 141 14.23 5.38 23.84
N PHE A 142 13.94 5.90 25.03
CA PHE A 142 14.85 6.78 25.77
C PHE A 142 14.55 6.81 27.27
N SER A 143 15.45 7.38 28.06
CA SER A 143 15.26 7.58 29.50
C SER A 143 15.34 9.06 29.86
N ILE A 144 14.53 9.49 30.83
CA ILE A 144 14.58 10.84 31.39
C ILE A 144 14.75 10.82 32.92
N ASP A 145 15.17 11.97 33.46
CA ASP A 145 15.29 12.18 34.90
C ASP A 145 13.92 12.27 35.58
N LEU A 146 13.80 11.75 36.81
CA LEU A 146 12.54 11.73 37.54
C LEU A 146 11.99 13.12 37.88
N ASN A 147 12.82 14.16 37.88
CA ASN A 147 12.41 15.54 38.12
C ASN A 147 11.90 16.24 36.85
N SER A 148 11.85 15.52 35.72
CA SER A 148 11.25 16.01 34.48
C SER A 148 9.81 15.56 34.35
N THR A 149 8.98 16.40 33.72
CA THR A 149 7.64 16.04 33.26
C THR A 149 7.74 15.28 31.92
N LEU A 150 6.73 14.48 31.59
CA LEU A 150 6.73 13.71 30.33
C LEU A 150 6.59 14.56 29.08
N GLN A 151 5.82 15.65 29.16
CA GLN A 151 5.37 16.40 27.98
C GLN A 151 6.52 16.83 27.07
N LYS A 152 7.49 17.58 27.60
CA LYS A 152 8.57 18.14 26.79
C LYS A 152 9.41 17.07 26.07
N PRO A 153 9.91 16.02 26.74
CA PRO A 153 10.63 14.93 26.05
C PRO A 153 9.80 14.22 24.97
N ILE A 154 8.49 14.04 25.20
CA ILE A 154 7.58 13.43 24.22
C ILE A 154 7.43 14.35 23.00
N ASP A 155 7.20 15.65 23.22
CA ASP A 155 7.08 16.63 22.14
C ASP A 155 8.38 16.69 21.31
N GLU A 156 9.54 16.72 21.97
CA GLU A 156 10.86 16.72 21.32
C GLU A 156 11.07 15.47 20.45
N ALA A 157 10.71 14.29 20.95
CA ALA A 157 10.79 13.06 20.19
C ALA A 157 9.79 13.03 19.02
N CYS A 158 8.57 13.52 19.20
CA CYS A 158 7.59 13.65 18.11
C CYS A 158 8.09 14.61 17.02
N TYR A 159 8.64 15.76 17.39
CA TYR A 159 9.25 16.71 16.45
C TYR A 159 10.41 16.07 15.69
N TYR A 160 11.24 15.29 16.38
CA TYR A 160 12.35 14.58 15.76
C TYR A 160 11.86 13.57 14.72
N MET A 161 10.82 12.78 15.02
CA MET A 161 10.20 11.86 14.07
C MET A 161 9.60 12.60 12.86
N ALA A 162 8.84 13.68 13.09
CA ALA A 162 8.20 14.46 12.03
C ALA A 162 9.21 15.11 11.07
N ASN A 163 10.29 15.68 11.63
CA ASN A 163 11.36 16.27 10.83
C ASN A 163 12.11 15.22 10.01
N THR A 164 12.40 14.06 10.64
CA THR A 164 13.09 12.96 9.97
C THR A 164 12.22 12.36 8.87
N HIS A 165 10.91 12.23 9.09
CA HIS A 165 9.95 11.82 8.06
C HIS A 165 10.04 12.78 6.87
N THR A 166 9.90 14.08 7.12
CA THR A 166 9.93 15.10 6.06
C THR A 166 11.24 15.05 5.25
N LEU A 167 12.37 14.91 5.95
CA LEU A 167 13.68 14.81 5.31
C LEU A 167 13.80 13.54 4.45
N VAL A 168 13.36 12.40 4.96
CA VAL A 168 13.39 11.13 4.25
C VAL A 168 12.47 11.18 3.03
N SER A 169 11.25 11.68 3.17
CA SER A 169 10.30 11.85 2.05
C SER A 169 10.87 12.78 0.96
N ALA A 170 11.47 13.91 1.35
CA ALA A 170 12.10 14.83 0.40
C ALA A 170 13.36 14.24 -0.27
N SER A 171 13.97 13.20 0.32
CA SER A 171 15.17 12.54 -0.22
C SER A 171 14.86 11.49 -1.29
N PHE A 172 13.59 11.15 -1.50
CA PHE A 172 13.15 10.36 -2.63
C PHE A 172 12.93 11.29 -3.82
N SER A 173 13.80 11.19 -4.81
CA SER A 173 13.60 11.87 -6.08
C SER A 173 12.70 11.02 -6.99
N GLU A 174 11.92 11.65 -7.88
CA GLU A 174 11.25 10.92 -8.97
C GLU A 174 12.27 10.15 -9.83
N ASP A 175 13.52 10.60 -9.87
CA ASP A 175 14.63 9.96 -10.58
C ASP A 175 15.10 8.63 -9.94
N ASP A 176 14.75 8.35 -8.69
CA ASP A 176 15.11 7.09 -8.02
C ASP A 176 14.11 5.95 -8.32
N SER A 177 13.05 6.22 -9.08
CA SER A 177 11.99 5.24 -9.34
C SER A 177 11.39 5.39 -10.74
N PHE A 178 11.01 4.26 -11.34
CA PHE A 178 10.23 4.28 -12.56
C PHE A 178 8.75 4.44 -12.21
N ILE A 179 8.09 5.51 -12.68
CA ILE A 179 6.65 5.73 -12.47
C ILE A 179 5.92 5.79 -13.81
N SER A 180 4.87 4.98 -13.95
CA SER A 180 3.93 5.01 -15.07
C SER A 180 2.50 5.13 -14.57
N GLN A 181 1.67 5.86 -15.31
CA GLN A 181 0.26 6.05 -15.00
C GLN A 181 -0.63 5.46 -16.10
N PHE A 182 -1.72 4.83 -15.69
CA PHE A 182 -2.68 4.21 -16.59
C PHE A 182 -4.09 4.65 -16.25
N ARG A 183 -4.92 4.83 -17.28
CA ARG A 183 -6.36 4.99 -17.14
C ARG A 183 -7.03 3.81 -17.83
N PHE A 184 -7.33 2.77 -17.05
CA PHE A 184 -8.02 1.60 -17.57
C PHE A 184 -9.54 1.84 -17.64
N PRO A 185 -10.24 1.22 -18.60
CA PRO A 185 -11.69 1.16 -18.57
C PRO A 185 -12.17 0.50 -17.26
N PRO A 186 -13.17 1.05 -16.55
CA PRO A 186 -13.62 0.51 -15.26
C PRO A 186 -13.96 -0.98 -15.29
N GLU A 187 -14.54 -1.46 -16.39
CA GLU A 187 -14.93 -2.85 -16.65
C GLU A 187 -13.75 -3.84 -16.77
N HIS A 188 -12.53 -3.32 -16.94
CA HIS A 188 -11.30 -4.10 -17.10
C HIS A 188 -10.21 -3.74 -16.10
N GLN A 189 -10.42 -2.71 -15.26
CA GLN A 189 -9.40 -2.19 -14.35
C GLN A 189 -8.81 -3.28 -13.45
N TYR A 190 -9.68 -4.12 -12.85
CA TYR A 190 -9.23 -5.22 -11.98
C TYR A 190 -8.29 -6.19 -12.71
N SER A 191 -8.66 -6.59 -13.94
CA SER A 191 -7.87 -7.50 -14.76
C SER A 191 -6.50 -6.93 -15.13
N PHE A 192 -6.45 -5.65 -15.49
CA PHE A 192 -5.19 -4.99 -15.81
C PHE A 192 -4.31 -4.78 -14.57
N VAL A 193 -4.88 -4.44 -13.42
CA VAL A 193 -4.13 -4.33 -12.15
C VAL A 193 -3.53 -5.69 -11.78
N GLN A 194 -4.31 -6.77 -11.84
CA GLN A 194 -3.82 -8.11 -11.55
C GLN A 194 -2.70 -8.54 -12.52
N TYR A 195 -2.82 -8.19 -13.80
CA TYR A 195 -1.77 -8.43 -14.78
C TYR A 195 -0.48 -7.66 -14.43
N LEU A 196 -0.60 -6.36 -14.11
CA LEU A 196 0.54 -5.54 -13.73
C LEU A 196 1.23 -6.03 -12.46
N THR A 197 0.55 -6.71 -11.53
CA THR A 197 1.19 -7.28 -10.33
C THR A 197 2.31 -8.26 -10.68
N TYR A 198 2.22 -8.96 -11.82
CA TYR A 198 3.27 -9.87 -12.29
C TYR A 198 4.44 -9.16 -12.98
N PHE A 199 4.35 -7.85 -13.24
CA PHE A 199 5.42 -7.12 -13.91
C PHE A 199 6.71 -7.10 -13.09
N GLY A 200 6.62 -7.04 -11.75
CA GLY A 200 7.80 -7.12 -10.88
C GLY A 200 8.55 -8.43 -11.07
N LYS A 201 7.82 -9.54 -11.13
CA LYS A 201 8.42 -10.86 -11.39
C LYS A 201 9.04 -10.96 -12.77
N PHE A 202 8.38 -10.38 -13.78
CA PHE A 202 8.93 -10.29 -15.13
C PHE A 202 10.27 -9.52 -15.16
N LEU A 203 10.39 -8.43 -14.40
CA LEU A 203 11.64 -7.68 -14.27
C LEU A 203 12.72 -8.51 -13.56
N GLU A 204 12.38 -9.22 -12.47
CA GLU A 204 13.32 -10.13 -11.80
C GLU A 204 13.86 -11.20 -12.75
N ASP A 205 12.99 -11.75 -13.61
CA ASP A 205 13.36 -12.75 -14.60
C ASP A 205 14.33 -12.20 -15.66
N LEU A 206 14.29 -10.88 -15.92
CA LEU A 206 15.25 -10.13 -16.73
C LEU A 206 16.52 -9.73 -15.96
N GLY A 207 16.63 -10.11 -14.68
CA GLY A 207 17.76 -9.76 -13.81
C GLY A 207 17.64 -8.38 -13.15
N ILE A 208 16.51 -7.68 -13.30
CA ILE A 208 16.26 -6.39 -12.68
C ILE A 208 15.54 -6.62 -11.35
N GLN A 209 16.27 -6.43 -10.25
CA GLN A 209 15.73 -6.59 -8.89
C GLN A 209 15.18 -5.26 -8.37
N GLY A 210 14.03 -5.29 -7.71
CA GLY A 210 13.37 -4.10 -7.15
C GLY A 210 12.00 -4.42 -6.58
N ASP A 211 11.39 -3.46 -5.87
CA ASP A 211 10.00 -3.61 -5.45
C ASP A 211 9.05 -2.87 -6.39
N LEU A 212 7.96 -3.55 -6.74
CA LEU A 212 6.84 -3.00 -7.49
C LEU A 212 5.77 -2.48 -6.51
N SER A 213 5.23 -1.31 -6.78
CA SER A 213 4.05 -0.75 -6.10
C SER A 213 2.99 -0.41 -7.13
N LEU A 214 1.75 -0.84 -6.86
CA LEU A 214 0.56 -0.51 -7.63
C LEU A 214 -0.43 0.23 -6.76
N ARG A 215 -0.94 1.36 -7.23
CA ARG A 215 -1.93 2.16 -6.49
C ARG A 215 -3.02 2.66 -7.40
N ASN A 216 -4.24 2.73 -6.88
CA ASN A 216 -5.37 3.33 -7.58
C ASN A 216 -5.78 4.63 -6.86
N ARG A 217 -5.77 5.74 -7.58
CA ARG A 217 -6.19 7.04 -7.07
C ARG A 217 -6.89 7.83 -8.17
N ASP A 218 -8.06 8.39 -7.87
CA ASP A 218 -8.83 9.26 -8.77
C ASP A 218 -9.10 8.64 -10.15
N GLY A 219 -9.35 7.32 -10.20
CA GLY A 219 -9.58 6.58 -11.46
C GLY A 219 -8.32 6.34 -12.30
N LEU A 220 -7.14 6.57 -11.74
CA LEU A 220 -5.84 6.27 -12.35
C LEU A 220 -5.14 5.15 -11.57
N THR A 221 -4.47 4.26 -12.30
CA THR A 221 -3.57 3.25 -11.75
C THR A 221 -2.13 3.73 -11.92
N TYR A 222 -1.42 3.89 -10.80
CA TYR A 222 0.00 4.23 -10.75
C TYR A 222 0.81 2.96 -10.54
N LEU A 223 1.77 2.74 -11.43
CA LEU A 223 2.80 1.72 -11.31
C LEU A 223 4.10 2.40 -10.97
N SER A 224 4.68 2.06 -9.84
CA SER A 224 5.99 2.52 -9.41
C SER A 224 6.91 1.32 -9.24
N PHE A 225 8.11 1.37 -9.80
CA PHE A 225 9.14 0.36 -9.61
C PHE A 225 10.40 1.01 -9.06
N TYR A 226 10.92 0.44 -7.98
CA TYR A 226 12.06 0.94 -7.23
C TYR A 226 13.19 -0.07 -7.34
N PRO A 227 14.14 0.12 -8.28
CA PRO A 227 15.24 -0.82 -8.47
C PRO A 227 16.15 -0.82 -7.23
N ILE A 228 16.68 -1.99 -6.87
CA ILE A 228 17.70 -2.10 -5.80
C ILE A 228 19.00 -1.42 -6.25
N ASP A 229 19.35 -1.63 -7.52
CA ASP A 229 20.53 -1.02 -8.13
C ASP A 229 20.14 0.28 -8.85
N LYS A 230 20.67 1.40 -8.36
CA LYS A 230 20.43 2.74 -8.92
C LYS A 230 21.08 2.94 -10.29
N ASP A 231 22.04 2.10 -10.65
CA ASP A 231 22.68 2.13 -11.96
C ASP A 231 21.80 1.46 -13.04
N VAL A 232 20.71 0.78 -12.64
CA VAL A 232 19.70 0.30 -13.59
C VAL A 232 19.04 1.50 -14.26
N ALA A 233 19.33 1.66 -15.55
CA ALA A 233 18.69 2.70 -16.35
C ALA A 233 17.16 2.53 -16.32
N LEU A 234 16.44 3.56 -15.85
CA LEU A 234 14.97 3.60 -15.86
C LEU A 234 14.39 3.37 -17.27
N GLU A 235 15.16 3.71 -18.31
CA GLU A 235 14.84 3.41 -19.70
C GLU A 235 14.69 1.91 -19.99
N ASN A 236 15.49 1.05 -19.34
CA ASN A 236 15.38 -0.40 -19.47
C ASN A 236 14.06 -0.91 -18.87
N ILE A 237 13.67 -0.36 -17.72
CA ILE A 237 12.40 -0.69 -17.07
C ILE A 237 11.22 -0.23 -17.95
N ALA A 238 11.32 0.96 -18.55
CA ALA A 238 10.31 1.47 -19.49
C ALA A 238 10.17 0.57 -20.74
N ALA A 239 11.30 0.15 -21.33
CA ALA A 239 11.31 -0.76 -22.48
C ALA A 239 10.75 -2.14 -22.13
N ALA A 240 11.08 -2.65 -20.94
CA ALA A 240 10.55 -3.89 -20.41
C ALA A 240 9.03 -3.80 -20.20
N LEU A 241 8.52 -2.71 -19.63
CA LEU A 241 7.09 -2.48 -19.47
C LEU A 241 6.37 -2.44 -20.82
N SER A 242 6.92 -1.72 -21.81
CA SER A 242 6.33 -1.67 -23.14
C SER A 242 6.26 -3.05 -23.78
N SER A 243 7.33 -3.84 -23.64
CA SER A 243 7.40 -5.22 -24.15
C SER A 243 6.36 -6.10 -23.44
N TYR A 244 6.29 -6.02 -22.12
CA TYR A 244 5.35 -6.76 -21.28
C TYR A 244 3.89 -6.48 -21.68
N LEU A 245 3.50 -5.20 -21.77
CA LEU A 245 2.15 -4.79 -22.13
C LEU A 245 1.72 -5.23 -23.55
N SER A 246 2.67 -5.50 -24.44
CA SER A 246 2.40 -5.98 -25.80
C SER A 246 2.18 -7.50 -25.89
N LEU A 247 2.52 -8.28 -24.85
CA LEU A 247 2.43 -9.74 -24.87
C LEU A 247 1.02 -10.27 -25.16
N PRO A 248 -0.07 -9.66 -24.64
CA PRO A 248 -1.41 -10.15 -24.96
C PRO A 248 -1.80 -10.00 -26.43
N GLU A 249 -1.20 -9.04 -27.16
CA GLU A 249 -1.48 -8.82 -28.59
C GLU A 249 -0.76 -9.83 -29.48
N ASN A 250 0.41 -10.29 -29.04
CA ASN A 250 1.22 -11.23 -29.79
C ASN A 250 0.75 -12.66 -29.48
N ASN A 251 0.08 -13.30 -30.43
CA ASN A 251 -0.29 -14.73 -30.34
C ASN A 251 0.93 -15.67 -30.31
N ASN A 252 2.14 -15.12 -30.47
CA ASN A 252 3.41 -15.82 -30.47
C ASN A 252 4.27 -15.30 -29.31
N ILE A 253 4.15 -15.89 -28.12
CA ILE A 253 5.09 -15.68 -27.01
C ILE A 253 6.48 -16.27 -27.36
N SER A 254 6.58 -17.00 -28.48
CA SER A 254 7.78 -17.65 -29.02
C SER A 254 8.95 -16.71 -29.42
N PHE A 255 8.92 -15.43 -29.06
CA PHE A 255 10.02 -14.48 -29.27
C PHE A 255 11.07 -14.49 -28.15
N ILE A 256 10.81 -15.18 -27.04
CA ILE A 256 11.82 -15.40 -26.01
C ILE A 256 12.63 -16.63 -26.45
N GLU A 257 13.80 -16.40 -27.07
CA GLU A 257 14.73 -17.49 -27.39
C GLU A 257 14.99 -18.33 -26.13
N HIS A 258 14.63 -19.60 -26.19
CA HIS A 258 14.87 -20.54 -25.12
C HIS A 258 16.38 -20.73 -24.97
N ASN A 259 16.97 -20.06 -23.97
CA ASN A 259 18.15 -20.62 -23.35
C ASN A 259 17.75 -22.00 -22.80
N SER A 260 18.53 -23.03 -23.15
CA SER A 260 18.20 -24.45 -23.00
C SER A 260 18.14 -24.96 -21.54
N SER A 261 17.88 -24.09 -20.57
CA SER A 261 17.75 -24.46 -19.16
C SER A 261 16.28 -24.68 -18.79
N LEU A 262 16.03 -25.70 -17.96
CA LEU A 262 14.72 -26.00 -17.38
C LEU A 262 14.11 -24.79 -16.66
N GLU A 263 14.96 -23.97 -16.02
CA GLU A 263 14.53 -22.77 -15.32
C GLU A 263 13.93 -21.72 -16.27
N SER A 264 14.53 -21.52 -17.45
CA SER A 264 14.01 -20.58 -18.46
C SER A 264 12.65 -21.05 -18.99
N GLU A 265 12.47 -22.36 -19.16
CA GLU A 265 11.19 -22.95 -19.55
C GLU A 265 10.10 -22.73 -18.50
N ILE A 266 10.43 -22.91 -17.21
CA ILE A 266 9.48 -22.66 -16.11
C ILE A 266 9.02 -21.20 -16.09
N ARG A 267 9.97 -20.24 -16.16
CA ARG A 267 9.66 -18.80 -16.18
C ARG A 267 8.77 -18.44 -17.39
N PHE A 268 9.08 -19.01 -18.55
CA PHE A 268 8.27 -18.82 -19.76
C PHE A 268 6.83 -19.33 -19.57
N GLN A 269 6.65 -20.54 -19.03
CA GLN A 269 5.32 -21.10 -18.79
C GLN A 269 4.52 -20.27 -17.78
N GLN A 270 5.18 -19.73 -16.75
CA GLN A 270 4.55 -18.80 -15.80
C GLN A 270 4.07 -17.53 -16.49
N LEU A 271 4.91 -16.89 -17.30
CA LEU A 271 4.55 -15.70 -18.06
C LEU A 271 3.40 -15.97 -19.03
N ALA A 272 3.45 -17.09 -19.76
CA ALA A 272 2.39 -17.50 -20.67
C ALA A 272 1.05 -17.70 -19.94
N SER A 273 1.08 -18.35 -18.78
CA SER A 273 -0.11 -18.54 -17.95
C SER A 273 -0.74 -17.21 -17.49
N VAL A 274 0.10 -16.24 -17.10
CA VAL A 274 -0.36 -14.89 -16.71
C VAL A 274 -1.02 -14.16 -17.88
N VAL A 275 -0.42 -14.25 -19.07
CA VAL A 275 -0.98 -13.66 -20.30
C VAL A 275 -2.31 -14.31 -20.69
N ASP A 276 -2.40 -15.63 -20.65
CA ASP A 276 -3.62 -16.38 -20.96
C ASP A 276 -4.73 -16.13 -19.94
N HIS A 277 -4.36 -15.93 -18.67
CA HIS A 277 -5.29 -15.53 -17.63
C HIS A 277 -5.91 -14.17 -17.93
N LEU A 278 -5.10 -13.15 -18.25
CA LEU A 278 -5.60 -11.83 -18.66
C LEU A 278 -6.54 -11.94 -19.88
N LYS A 279 -6.12 -12.67 -20.93
CA LYS A 279 -6.96 -12.88 -22.13
C LYS A 279 -8.31 -13.49 -21.78
N SER A 280 -8.33 -14.47 -20.87
CA SER A 280 -9.54 -15.13 -20.42
C SER A 280 -10.47 -14.18 -19.65
N GLN A 281 -9.91 -13.36 -18.76
CA GLN A 281 -10.69 -12.35 -18.02
C GLN A 281 -11.28 -11.29 -18.95
N LEU A 282 -10.53 -10.81 -19.93
CA LEU A 282 -11.02 -9.85 -20.92
C LEU A 282 -12.15 -10.43 -21.78
N ARG A 283 -12.01 -11.69 -22.24
CA ARG A 283 -13.08 -12.39 -22.98
C ARG A 283 -14.36 -12.52 -22.13
N LEU A 284 -14.22 -12.85 -20.85
CA LEU A 284 -15.35 -12.97 -19.94
C LEU A 284 -16.04 -11.62 -19.72
N SER A 285 -15.27 -10.56 -19.45
CA SER A 285 -15.82 -9.21 -19.27
C SER A 285 -16.59 -8.75 -20.52
N ASN A 286 -16.04 -8.99 -21.71
CA ASN A 286 -16.72 -8.69 -22.97
C ASN A 286 -18.00 -9.52 -23.18
N ALA A 287 -18.01 -10.80 -22.81
CA ALA A 287 -19.20 -11.63 -22.89
C ALA A 287 -20.31 -11.12 -21.96
N VAL A 288 -19.95 -10.69 -20.75
CA VAL A 288 -20.89 -10.08 -19.79
C VAL A 288 -21.45 -8.77 -20.32
N ILE A 289 -20.61 -7.91 -20.91
CA ILE A 289 -21.04 -6.66 -21.55
C ILE A 289 -22.03 -6.97 -22.68
N SER A 290 -21.68 -7.89 -23.58
CA SER A 290 -22.56 -8.29 -24.69
C SER A 290 -23.89 -8.89 -24.22
N LEU A 291 -23.90 -9.63 -23.10
CA LEU A 291 -25.13 -10.12 -22.50
C LEU A 291 -25.99 -8.99 -21.94
N LYS A 292 -25.38 -8.03 -21.23
CA LYS A 292 -26.08 -6.84 -20.73
C LYS A 292 -26.65 -5.99 -21.86
N GLU A 293 -25.90 -5.80 -22.94
CA GLU A 293 -26.36 -5.08 -24.13
C GLU A 293 -27.54 -5.80 -24.79
N LYS A 294 -27.51 -7.13 -24.89
CA LYS A 294 -28.66 -7.91 -25.38
C LYS A 294 -29.86 -7.79 -24.47
N GLU A 295 -29.67 -7.81 -23.16
CA GLU A 295 -30.74 -7.63 -22.19
C GLU A 295 -31.34 -6.23 -22.27
N ILE A 296 -30.51 -5.18 -22.36
CA ILE A 296 -30.95 -3.81 -22.60
C ILE A 296 -31.72 -3.73 -23.90
N SER A 297 -31.20 -4.30 -24.99
CA SER A 297 -31.88 -4.32 -26.29
C SER A 297 -33.22 -5.06 -26.22
N LEU A 298 -33.33 -6.15 -25.46
CA LEU A 298 -34.58 -6.87 -25.24
C LEU A 298 -35.56 -6.03 -24.41
N LEU A 299 -35.11 -5.39 -23.33
CA LEU A 299 -35.92 -4.50 -22.51
C LEU A 299 -36.40 -3.28 -23.31
N GLU A 300 -35.53 -2.68 -24.11
CA GLU A 300 -35.85 -1.63 -25.07
C GLU A 300 -36.82 -2.14 -26.14
N SER A 301 -36.67 -3.37 -26.62
CA SER A 301 -37.62 -3.95 -27.57
C SER A 301 -38.98 -4.21 -26.94
N HIS A 302 -39.04 -4.65 -25.67
CA HIS A 302 -40.27 -4.86 -24.93
C HIS A 302 -40.96 -3.55 -24.58
N THR A 303 -40.20 -2.53 -24.16
CA THR A 303 -40.72 -1.18 -23.91
C THR A 303 -41.10 -0.46 -25.19
N ALA A 304 -40.35 -0.66 -26.29
CA ALA A 304 -40.70 -0.20 -27.62
C ALA A 304 -41.89 -0.95 -28.21
N LEU A 305 -42.11 -2.23 -27.91
CA LEU A 305 -43.35 -2.94 -28.25
C LEU A 305 -44.55 -2.40 -27.46
N ASN A 306 -44.31 -1.87 -26.25
CA ASN A 306 -45.32 -1.13 -25.48
C ASN A 306 -45.50 0.33 -25.94
N LEU A 307 -44.61 0.87 -26.78
CA LEU A 307 -44.60 2.29 -27.21
C LEU A 307 -44.71 2.49 -28.73
N LYS A 308 -44.55 1.46 -29.56
CA LYS A 308 -44.74 1.51 -31.01
C LYS A 308 -46.16 1.15 -31.39
N GLU A 309 -47.04 2.05 -30.97
CA GLU A 309 -48.11 2.55 -31.81
C GLU A 309 -47.57 3.53 -32.88
N GLU A 310 -46.32 4.02 -32.81
CA GLU A 310 -45.79 4.92 -33.87
C GLU A 310 -44.32 4.71 -34.27
N ALA A 311 -44.16 4.55 -35.60
CA ALA A 311 -43.12 5.08 -36.48
C ALA A 311 -41.71 4.45 -36.59
N HIS A 312 -41.19 4.69 -37.80
CA HIS A 312 -40.28 3.90 -38.65
C HIS A 312 -38.92 4.60 -38.89
N LEU A 313 -37.93 3.80 -39.35
CA LEU A 313 -36.75 4.14 -40.20
C LEU A 313 -35.60 4.94 -39.52
N SER A 314 -34.30 4.80 -39.82
CA SER A 314 -33.53 4.10 -40.87
C SER A 314 -32.02 4.10 -40.53
N SER A 315 -31.28 3.23 -41.23
CA SER A 315 -29.83 2.96 -41.23
C SER A 315 -28.90 4.07 -41.76
N ASN A 316 -27.63 4.11 -41.27
CA ASN A 316 -26.42 3.98 -42.11
C ASN A 316 -25.11 3.92 -41.29
N ILE A 317 -24.16 3.12 -41.77
CA ILE A 317 -22.87 2.74 -41.15
C ILE A 317 -21.78 3.79 -41.46
N LYS A 318 -20.89 4.08 -40.50
CA LYS A 318 -19.73 5.01 -40.61
C LYS A 318 -18.41 4.36 -40.13
N ASP A 319 -17.29 4.84 -40.67
CA ASP A 319 -15.89 4.40 -40.43
C ASP A 319 -15.30 4.86 -39.07
N TYR A 320 -15.98 4.55 -37.96
CA TYR A 320 -15.46 4.74 -36.60
C TYR A 320 -16.15 3.77 -35.63
N TRP A 321 -15.56 3.53 -34.46
CA TRP A 321 -16.25 2.84 -33.36
C TRP A 321 -16.79 3.88 -32.37
N GLU A 322 -18.10 4.13 -32.41
CA GLU A 322 -18.84 4.89 -31.38
C GLU A 322 -19.66 3.88 -30.59
N PRO A 323 -19.25 3.50 -29.37
CA PRO A 323 -20.07 2.65 -28.51
C PRO A 323 -21.33 3.37 -28.02
N ILE A 324 -21.37 4.71 -28.06
CA ILE A 324 -22.51 5.59 -27.72
C ILE A 324 -22.45 6.84 -28.61
N GLU A 325 -23.60 7.39 -29.00
CA GLU A 325 -23.69 8.64 -29.77
C GLU A 325 -22.96 9.78 -29.05
N GLY A 326 -21.91 10.33 -29.68
CA GLY A 326 -21.12 11.45 -29.15
C GLY A 326 -19.78 11.09 -28.48
N ILE A 327 -19.45 9.82 -28.27
CA ILE A 327 -18.16 9.40 -27.68
C ILE A 327 -17.25 8.77 -28.73
N LYS A 328 -16.21 9.52 -29.11
CA LYS A 328 -15.20 9.11 -30.11
C LYS A 328 -13.91 8.69 -29.44
N ILE A 329 -13.52 7.42 -29.56
CA ILE A 329 -12.23 6.90 -29.10
C ILE A 329 -11.29 6.85 -30.31
N THR A 330 -10.23 7.67 -30.32
CA THR A 330 -9.41 7.89 -31.53
C THR A 330 -7.96 7.41 -31.47
N SER A 331 -7.27 7.41 -30.33
CA SER A 331 -6.03 6.66 -30.05
C SER A 331 -5.51 7.10 -28.68
N TYR A 332 -4.65 6.30 -28.02
CA TYR A 332 -3.91 6.73 -26.84
C TYR A 332 -2.53 7.22 -27.25
N LYS A 333 -2.15 8.45 -26.87
CA LYS A 333 -0.85 9.03 -27.20
C LYS A 333 -0.10 9.39 -25.91
N GLY A 334 0.90 8.56 -25.58
CA GLY A 334 1.85 8.85 -24.51
C GLY A 334 3.00 9.75 -25.00
N LYS A 335 3.84 10.21 -24.06
CA LYS A 335 5.02 11.04 -24.36
C LYS A 335 6.02 10.38 -25.33
N PHE A 336 6.00 9.04 -25.42
CA PHE A 336 6.96 8.25 -26.20
C PHE A 336 6.34 7.18 -27.12
N PHE A 337 5.02 7.01 -27.13
CA PHE A 337 4.36 6.01 -27.98
C PHE A 337 2.87 6.31 -28.23
N GLU A 338 2.30 5.66 -29.25
CA GLU A 338 0.88 5.74 -29.58
C GLU A 338 0.29 4.33 -29.66
N ILE A 339 -0.78 4.06 -28.88
CA ILE A 339 -1.51 2.79 -28.88
C ILE A 339 -2.84 2.99 -29.59
N ASN A 340 -3.08 2.17 -30.61
CA ASN A 340 -4.35 2.11 -31.31
C ASN A 340 -5.28 1.11 -30.63
N ILE A 341 -5.96 1.57 -29.58
CA ILE A 341 -6.91 0.79 -28.78
C ILE A 341 -8.00 0.11 -29.65
N PRO A 342 -8.59 0.77 -30.67
CA PRO A 342 -9.54 0.12 -31.58
C PRO A 342 -8.97 -1.12 -32.30
N LYS A 343 -7.69 -1.10 -32.69
CA LYS A 343 -7.05 -2.22 -33.39
C LYS A 343 -6.84 -3.43 -32.48
N ILE A 344 -6.53 -3.19 -31.20
CA ILE A 344 -6.41 -4.23 -30.17
C ILE A 344 -7.75 -4.95 -29.98
N ILE A 345 -8.82 -4.17 -29.80
CA ILE A 345 -10.18 -4.69 -29.63
C ILE A 345 -10.63 -5.42 -30.91
N GLY A 346 -10.31 -4.89 -32.09
CA GLY A 346 -10.66 -5.49 -33.38
C GLY A 346 -9.99 -6.84 -33.66
N ASN A 347 -8.74 -7.04 -33.27
CA ASN A 347 -8.03 -8.32 -33.45
C ASN A 347 -8.54 -9.41 -32.50
N VAL A 348 -8.94 -9.01 -31.29
CA VAL A 348 -9.53 -9.91 -30.28
C VAL A 348 -10.96 -10.33 -30.68
N THR A 349 -11.75 -9.44 -31.25
CA THR A 349 -13.13 -9.71 -31.69
C THR A 349 -13.22 -10.35 -33.08
N GLY A 350 -12.35 -9.99 -34.02
CA GLY A 350 -12.30 -10.54 -35.38
C GLY A 350 -11.94 -12.03 -35.46
N SER A 351 -11.31 -12.57 -34.42
CA SER A 351 -11.00 -13.99 -34.29
C SER A 351 -12.23 -14.85 -33.94
N ILE A 352 -13.33 -14.25 -33.47
CA ILE A 352 -14.60 -14.92 -33.14
C ILE A 352 -15.48 -15.09 -34.40
N GLY A 353 -15.31 -14.25 -35.42
CA GLY A 353 -16.08 -14.29 -36.66
C GLY A 353 -15.60 -15.31 -37.71
N LYS A 354 -14.41 -15.89 -37.56
CA LYS A 354 -13.82 -16.82 -38.55
C LYS A 354 -13.89 -18.30 -38.18
N GLN A 355 -14.49 -18.66 -37.04
CA GLN A 355 -14.76 -20.06 -36.66
C GLN A 355 -16.20 -20.52 -36.93
N ASN A 356 -17.06 -19.65 -37.48
CA ASN A 356 -18.43 -19.97 -37.90
C ASN A 356 -18.66 -19.65 -39.40
N LYS A 357 -17.78 -20.12 -40.28
CA LYS A 357 -18.06 -20.24 -41.71
C LYS A 357 -17.62 -21.58 -42.25
#